data_AF-A0A2A2RU06-F1
#
_entry.id   AF-A0A2A2RU06-F1
#
_cell.length_a   1.000
_cell.length_b   1.000
_cell.length_c   1.000
_cell.angle_alpha   90.00
_cell.angle_beta   90.00
_cell.angle_gamma   90.00
#
_symmetry.space_group_name_H-M   'P 1'
#
loop_
_entity.id
_entity.type
_entity.pdbx_description
1 polymer ?
#
loop_
_entity_poly.entity_id
_entity_poly.type
_entity_poly.pdbx_seq_one_letter_code
_entity_poly.pdbx_strand_id
1 'polypeptide(L)'
;MTFVAAIKAMKIPSTKFLLLATVFAFTIKAKADDRWETLRAINLVENPTNQTHVGRFGELGPYQFRPATWRMHTDKPFHLAVQRETADEVAVKHYEWIKRAFEQAKVHPSAFNIAMAWNCGLATVLRGRAPTVSYDYARRVANLVELYRESSVQPIVAKDLVPSTPQRVYLEENTESLRFRVLAPGPRFVLATR
;
A
#
# COMPACT_ATOMS: atom_id res chain seq x y z
N MET A 1 -39.62 0.09 57.45
CA MET A 1 -38.78 1.24 57.08
C MET A 1 -37.54 1.24 57.97
N THR A 2 -36.35 1.02 57.43
CA THR A 2 -35.10 1.80 57.59
C THR A 2 -33.90 1.00 57.07
N PHE A 3 -32.92 1.73 56.55
CA PHE A 3 -31.94 1.34 55.55
C PHE A 3 -30.78 0.46 56.03
N VAL A 4 -30.30 -0.34 55.09
CA VAL A 4 -29.11 -1.19 55.10
C VAL A 4 -27.82 -0.37 55.17
N ALA A 5 -26.89 -0.76 56.05
CA ALA A 5 -25.47 -0.47 55.91
C ALA A 5 -24.67 -1.71 56.31
N ALA A 6 -23.98 -2.32 55.35
CA ALA A 6 -22.77 -3.10 55.58
C ALA A 6 -22.09 -3.38 54.23
N ILE A 7 -21.14 -2.51 53.89
CA ILE A 7 -20.17 -2.71 52.81
C ILE A 7 -19.30 -3.91 53.23
N LYS A 8 -19.34 -5.01 52.47
CA LYS A 8 -18.31 -6.06 52.56
C LYS A 8 -17.55 -6.11 51.25
N ALA A 9 -16.27 -5.78 51.38
CA ALA A 9 -15.26 -5.72 50.33
C ALA A 9 -15.23 -6.97 49.46
N MET A 10 -15.32 -6.78 48.15
CA MET A 10 -15.00 -7.80 47.16
C MET A 10 -13.67 -7.44 46.52
N LYS A 11 -12.60 -8.14 46.91
CA LYS A 11 -11.30 -8.10 46.23
C LYS A 11 -11.50 -8.65 44.81
N ILE A 12 -11.43 -7.76 43.82
CA ILE A 12 -11.41 -8.13 42.41
C ILE A 12 -9.97 -8.55 42.08
N PRO A 13 -9.71 -9.79 41.60
CA PRO A 13 -8.34 -10.21 41.26
C PRO A 13 -7.87 -9.51 39.97
N SER A 14 -7.07 -8.47 40.18
CA SER A 14 -6.46 -7.58 39.19
C SER A 14 -5.24 -8.18 38.50
N THR A 15 -5.41 -9.32 37.80
CA THR A 15 -4.32 -9.89 36.98
C THR A 15 -4.78 -10.50 35.65
N LYS A 16 -6.08 -10.76 35.44
CA LYS A 16 -6.58 -11.35 34.18
C LYS A 16 -7.02 -10.33 33.13
N PHE A 17 -7.25 -9.07 33.51
CA PHE A 17 -7.67 -8.01 32.58
C PHE A 17 -6.50 -7.39 31.79
N LEU A 18 -5.27 -7.54 32.26
CA LEU A 18 -4.09 -6.94 31.62
C LEU A 18 -3.57 -7.75 30.42
N LEU A 19 -3.97 -9.02 30.28
CA LEU A 19 -3.53 -9.93 29.21
C LEU A 19 -4.43 -9.88 27.96
N LEU A 20 -5.64 -9.30 28.07
CA LEU A 20 -6.59 -9.20 26.95
C LEU A 20 -6.39 -7.93 26.10
N ALA A 21 -5.85 -6.86 26.69
CA ALA A 21 -5.62 -5.58 26.00
C ALA A 21 -4.40 -5.62 25.06
N THR A 22 -3.42 -6.47 25.32
CA THR A 22 -2.22 -6.62 24.48
C THR A 22 -2.51 -7.34 23.17
N VAL A 23 -3.42 -8.31 23.13
CA VAL A 23 -3.76 -9.04 21.87
C VAL A 23 -4.56 -8.16 20.90
N PHE A 24 -5.37 -7.22 21.41
CA PHE A 24 -6.18 -6.34 20.55
C PHE A 24 -5.39 -5.21 19.89
N ALA A 25 -4.27 -4.77 20.49
CA ALA A 25 -3.45 -3.69 19.94
C ALA A 25 -2.54 -4.13 18.77
N PHE A 26 -2.23 -5.41 18.64
CA PHE A 26 -1.37 -5.93 17.56
C PHE A 26 -2.09 -6.14 16.23
N THR A 27 -3.42 -6.29 16.21
CA THR A 27 -4.17 -6.56 14.96
C THR A 27 -4.44 -5.30 14.14
N ILE A 28 -4.42 -4.12 14.76
CA ILE A 28 -4.71 -2.85 14.08
C ILE A 28 -3.48 -2.33 13.30
N LYS A 29 -2.26 -2.56 13.81
CA LYS A 29 -1.03 -2.07 13.14
C LYS A 29 -0.79 -2.71 11.77
N ALA A 30 -0.91 -4.03 11.67
CA ALA A 30 -0.68 -4.77 10.41
C ALA A 30 -1.62 -4.33 9.26
N LYS A 31 -2.81 -3.79 9.57
CA LYS A 31 -3.78 -3.34 8.56
C LYS A 31 -3.44 -1.96 7.97
N ALA A 32 -2.72 -1.12 8.71
CA ALA A 32 -2.31 0.21 8.25
C ALA A 32 -1.05 0.15 7.37
N ASP A 33 -0.12 -0.73 7.74
CA ASP A 33 1.15 -1.07 7.04
C ASP A 33 0.94 -1.87 5.74
N ASP A 34 -0.30 -2.03 5.27
CA ASP A 34 -0.56 -2.55 3.91
C ASP A 34 -1.05 -1.43 2.98
N ARG A 35 -1.75 -0.44 3.54
CA ARG A 35 -2.35 0.64 2.77
C ARG A 35 -1.32 1.67 2.34
N TRP A 36 -0.45 2.07 3.27
CA TRP A 36 0.56 3.09 2.98
C TRP A 36 1.49 2.64 1.85
N GLU A 37 1.99 1.41 1.92
CA GLU A 37 2.89 0.77 0.96
C GLU A 37 2.20 0.67 -0.40
N THR A 38 0.93 0.22 -0.42
CA THR A 38 0.17 0.09 -1.65
C THR A 38 -0.05 1.45 -2.32
N LEU A 39 -0.48 2.47 -1.57
CA LEU A 39 -0.68 3.81 -2.13
C LEU A 39 0.64 4.44 -2.57
N ARG A 40 1.72 4.24 -1.82
CA ARG A 40 3.05 4.71 -2.19
C ARG A 40 3.52 4.07 -3.50
N ALA A 41 3.33 2.77 -3.65
CA ALA A 41 3.67 2.02 -4.86
C ALA A 41 2.84 2.47 -6.06
N ILE A 42 1.52 2.67 -5.88
CA ILE A 42 0.64 3.20 -6.93
C ILE A 42 1.10 4.59 -7.36
N ASN A 43 1.35 5.51 -6.43
CA ASN A 43 1.84 6.85 -6.74
C ASN A 43 3.15 6.81 -7.57
N LEU A 44 4.09 5.95 -7.19
CA LEU A 44 5.35 5.80 -7.92
C LEU A 44 5.15 5.26 -9.34
N VAL A 45 4.25 4.29 -9.52
CA VAL A 45 3.97 3.69 -10.84
C VAL A 45 3.19 4.64 -11.75
N GLU A 46 2.21 5.36 -11.20
CA GLU A 46 1.36 6.30 -11.93
C GLU A 46 2.09 7.58 -12.30
N ASN A 47 2.91 8.10 -11.39
CA ASN A 47 3.52 9.41 -11.54
C ASN A 47 4.94 9.46 -10.95
N PRO A 48 5.92 8.77 -11.58
CA PRO A 48 7.27 8.63 -11.03
C PRO A 48 8.04 9.94 -10.91
N THR A 49 7.67 10.96 -11.69
CA THR A 49 8.34 12.27 -11.74
C THR A 49 7.47 13.41 -11.17
N ASN A 50 6.37 13.07 -10.50
CA ASN A 50 5.44 14.01 -9.86
C ASN A 50 4.96 15.13 -10.80
N GLN A 51 4.64 14.76 -12.04
CA GLN A 51 4.07 15.64 -13.05
C GLN A 51 2.67 16.11 -12.65
N THR A 52 2.38 17.38 -12.93
CA THR A 52 1.09 18.02 -12.61
C THR A 52 0.22 18.26 -13.83
N HIS A 53 0.70 17.91 -15.03
CA HIS A 53 -0.06 18.05 -16.26
C HIS A 53 -1.11 16.94 -16.41
N VAL A 54 -2.11 17.21 -17.23
CA VAL A 54 -3.19 16.28 -17.54
C VAL A 54 -2.65 15.12 -18.39
N GLY A 55 -2.90 13.88 -17.96
CA GLY A 55 -2.55 12.67 -18.68
C GLY A 55 -3.41 12.46 -19.93
N ARG A 56 -3.05 11.47 -20.74
CA ARG A 56 -3.67 11.20 -22.06
C ARG A 56 -5.20 11.10 -22.02
N PHE A 57 -5.75 10.56 -20.94
CA PHE A 57 -7.19 10.32 -20.80
C PHE A 57 -7.90 11.31 -19.86
N GLY A 58 -7.29 12.46 -19.59
CA GLY A 58 -7.82 13.43 -18.63
C GLY A 58 -7.47 13.09 -17.18
N GLU A 59 -6.47 12.24 -16.97
CA GLU A 59 -5.98 11.82 -15.65
C GLU A 59 -5.19 12.96 -15.00
N LEU A 60 -5.27 13.09 -13.67
CA LEU A 60 -4.62 14.21 -12.98
C LEU A 60 -4.05 13.81 -11.61
N GLY A 61 -2.92 14.44 -11.29
CA GLY A 61 -2.33 14.38 -9.96
C GLY A 61 -1.41 13.17 -9.70
N PRO A 62 -1.00 12.99 -8.43
CA PRO A 62 -0.02 11.98 -8.04
C PRO A 62 -0.51 10.55 -8.24
N TYR A 63 -1.83 10.33 -8.29
CA TYR A 63 -2.42 9.00 -8.49
C TYR A 63 -3.19 8.87 -9.82
N GLN A 64 -3.00 9.83 -10.74
CA GLN A 64 -3.62 9.83 -12.06
C GLN A 64 -5.14 9.58 -12.01
N PHE A 65 -5.85 10.29 -11.11
CA PHE A 65 -7.29 10.13 -10.98
C PHE A 65 -8.02 10.56 -12.24
N ARG A 66 -9.11 9.86 -12.58
CA ARG A 66 -10.08 10.33 -13.58
C ARG A 66 -11.17 11.18 -12.92
N PRO A 67 -11.80 12.12 -13.65
CA PRO A 67 -12.89 12.94 -13.11
C PRO A 67 -14.05 12.12 -12.53
N ALA A 68 -14.34 10.94 -13.10
CA ALA A 68 -15.38 10.05 -12.59
C ALA A 68 -15.02 9.47 -11.22
N THR A 69 -13.81 8.90 -11.10
CA THR A 69 -13.30 8.36 -9.82
C THR A 69 -13.21 9.42 -8.74
N TRP A 70 -12.77 10.64 -9.10
CA TRP A 70 -12.69 11.76 -8.16
C TRP A 70 -14.04 12.08 -7.51
N ARG A 71 -15.10 12.19 -8.33
CA ARG A 71 -16.46 12.48 -7.87
C ARG A 71 -17.08 11.37 -7.03
N MET A 72 -16.53 10.15 -7.05
CA MET A 72 -16.99 9.08 -6.16
C MET A 72 -16.61 9.34 -4.69
N HIS A 73 -15.58 10.15 -4.44
CA HIS A 73 -14.95 10.26 -3.10
C HIS A 73 -14.89 11.68 -2.54
N THR A 74 -15.22 12.69 -3.35
CA THR A 74 -15.22 14.10 -2.92
C THR A 74 -16.03 14.98 -3.87
N ASP A 75 -16.60 16.06 -3.32
CA ASP A 75 -17.27 17.13 -4.08
C ASP A 75 -16.32 18.29 -4.43
N LYS A 76 -15.07 18.23 -3.94
CA LYS A 76 -14.02 19.20 -4.27
C LYS A 76 -13.83 19.27 -5.80
N PRO A 77 -13.54 20.45 -6.40
CA PRO A 77 -13.27 20.55 -7.84
C PRO A 77 -12.11 19.64 -8.31
N PHE A 78 -12.24 19.01 -9.48
CA PHE A 78 -11.26 18.03 -9.98
C PHE A 78 -9.85 18.60 -10.20
N HIS A 79 -9.72 19.89 -10.50
CA HIS A 79 -8.40 20.52 -10.65
C HIS A 79 -7.56 20.47 -9.36
N LEU A 80 -8.20 20.27 -8.20
CA LEU A 80 -7.49 20.08 -6.92
C LEU A 80 -6.83 18.71 -6.80
N ALA A 81 -6.99 17.80 -7.77
CA ALA A 81 -6.28 16.53 -7.81
C ALA A 81 -4.75 16.69 -7.91
N VAL A 82 -4.24 17.84 -8.34
CA VAL A 82 -2.79 18.14 -8.29
C VAL A 82 -2.30 18.47 -6.88
N GLN A 83 -3.20 18.86 -5.97
CA GLN A 83 -2.84 19.22 -4.60
C GLN A 83 -2.63 17.95 -3.78
N ARG A 84 -1.44 17.80 -3.21
CA ARG A 84 -1.01 16.54 -2.59
C ARG A 84 -1.94 16.08 -1.48
N GLU A 85 -2.27 16.97 -0.56
CA GLU A 85 -3.15 16.67 0.59
C GLU A 85 -4.52 16.17 0.13
N THR A 86 -5.17 16.90 -0.78
CA THR A 86 -6.48 16.50 -1.30
C THR A 86 -6.40 15.19 -2.10
N ALA A 87 -5.33 15.00 -2.88
CA ALA A 87 -5.14 13.77 -3.65
C ALA A 87 -4.91 12.55 -2.73
N ASP A 88 -4.13 12.70 -1.66
CA ASP A 88 -3.89 11.65 -0.67
C ASP A 88 -5.19 11.28 0.07
N GLU A 89 -6.03 12.26 0.45
CA GLU A 89 -7.36 12.01 1.02
C GLU A 89 -8.24 11.15 0.09
N VAL A 90 -8.32 11.54 -1.18
CA VAL A 90 -9.11 10.81 -2.19
C VAL A 90 -8.53 9.43 -2.45
N ALA A 91 -7.20 9.28 -2.47
CA ALA A 91 -6.54 8.00 -2.66
C ALA A 91 -6.89 7.01 -1.55
N VAL A 92 -6.85 7.46 -0.29
CA VAL A 92 -7.24 6.64 0.86
C VAL A 92 -8.70 6.21 0.75
N LYS A 93 -9.62 7.14 0.45
CA LYS A 93 -11.04 6.80 0.27
C LYS A 93 -11.26 5.79 -0.85
N HIS A 94 -10.57 5.97 -1.99
CA HIS A 94 -10.68 5.06 -3.11
C HIS A 94 -10.15 3.66 -2.77
N TYR A 95 -8.97 3.58 -2.14
CA TYR A 95 -8.40 2.34 -1.65
C TYR A 95 -9.37 1.58 -0.73
N GLU A 96 -9.94 2.27 0.28
CA GLU A 96 -10.86 1.64 1.22
C GLU A 96 -12.17 1.19 0.54
N TRP A 97 -12.66 1.95 -0.44
CA TRP A 97 -13.81 1.54 -1.24
C TRP A 97 -13.53 0.26 -2.04
N ILE A 98 -12.38 0.16 -2.72
CA ILE A 98 -11.99 -1.06 -3.46
C ILE A 98 -11.86 -2.24 -2.49
N LYS A 99 -11.15 -2.04 -1.38
CA LYS A 99 -10.89 -3.09 -0.37
C LYS A 99 -12.21 -3.66 0.17
N ARG A 100 -13.14 -2.81 0.61
CA ARG A 100 -14.45 -3.24 1.10
C ARG A 100 -15.24 -4.02 0.05
N ALA A 101 -15.19 -3.58 -1.21
CA ALA A 101 -15.91 -4.25 -2.26
C ALA A 101 -15.33 -5.64 -2.58
N PHE A 102 -14.01 -5.81 -2.51
CA PHE A 102 -13.39 -7.13 -2.60
C PHE A 102 -13.75 -8.03 -1.41
N GLU A 103 -13.70 -7.50 -0.19
CA GLU A 103 -14.10 -8.24 1.02
C GLU A 103 -15.56 -8.72 0.93
N GLN A 104 -16.48 -7.86 0.45
CA GLN A 104 -17.88 -8.22 0.20
C GLN A 104 -18.04 -9.30 -0.89
N ALA A 105 -17.21 -9.25 -1.93
CA ALA A 105 -17.17 -10.26 -2.99
C ALA A 105 -16.41 -11.53 -2.58
N LYS A 106 -15.92 -11.64 -1.33
CA LYS A 106 -15.07 -12.73 -0.83
C LYS A 106 -13.78 -12.93 -1.65
N VAL A 107 -13.27 -11.85 -2.23
CA VAL A 107 -11.98 -11.80 -2.93
C VAL A 107 -10.95 -11.20 -1.98
N HIS A 108 -9.76 -11.81 -1.90
CA HIS A 108 -8.69 -11.29 -1.05
C HIS A 108 -8.19 -9.92 -1.56
N PRO A 109 -8.22 -8.84 -0.75
CA PRO A 109 -7.80 -7.50 -1.17
C PRO A 109 -6.27 -7.34 -1.11
N SER A 110 -5.53 -8.20 -1.81
CA SER A 110 -4.07 -8.07 -1.93
C SER A 110 -3.68 -6.79 -2.65
N ALA A 111 -2.45 -6.29 -2.43
CA ALA A 111 -1.90 -5.15 -3.18
C ALA A 111 -2.05 -5.31 -4.71
N PHE A 112 -1.85 -6.54 -5.20
CA PHE A 112 -2.08 -6.90 -6.61
C PHE A 112 -3.54 -6.67 -7.05
N ASN A 113 -4.52 -7.20 -6.32
CA ASN A 113 -5.93 -7.06 -6.68
C ASN A 113 -6.41 -5.61 -6.56
N ILE A 114 -5.95 -4.89 -5.53
CA ILE A 114 -6.20 -3.45 -5.37
C ILE A 114 -5.65 -2.69 -6.58
N ALA A 115 -4.41 -2.94 -6.97
CA ALA A 115 -3.77 -2.28 -8.12
C ALA A 115 -4.49 -2.62 -9.44
N MET A 116 -4.94 -3.86 -9.64
CA MET A 116 -5.75 -4.21 -10.81
C MET A 116 -7.05 -3.39 -10.86
N ALA A 117 -7.78 -3.31 -9.74
CA ALA A 117 -9.03 -2.56 -9.67
C ALA A 117 -8.80 -1.05 -9.80
N TRP A 118 -7.66 -0.54 -9.34
CA TRP A 118 -7.23 0.83 -9.54
C TRP A 118 -7.07 1.15 -11.03
N ASN A 119 -6.40 0.27 -11.78
CA ASN A 119 -6.04 0.52 -13.18
C ASN A 119 -7.19 0.28 -14.18
N CYS A 120 -7.96 -0.81 -14.02
CA CYS A 120 -9.02 -1.17 -14.98
C CYS A 120 -10.45 -1.15 -14.43
N GLY A 121 -10.61 -0.71 -13.17
CA GLY A 121 -11.90 -0.65 -12.49
C GLY A 121 -12.29 -1.97 -11.82
N LEU A 122 -12.88 -1.84 -10.62
CA LEU A 122 -13.31 -2.95 -9.79
C LEU A 122 -14.24 -3.95 -10.52
N ALA A 123 -15.26 -3.45 -11.22
CA ALA A 123 -16.25 -4.31 -11.89
C ALA A 123 -15.60 -5.20 -12.98
N THR A 124 -14.58 -4.68 -13.65
CA THR A 124 -13.80 -5.42 -14.67
C THR A 124 -13.06 -6.59 -14.03
N VAL A 125 -12.41 -6.34 -12.88
CA VAL A 125 -11.71 -7.36 -12.10
C VAL A 125 -12.66 -8.43 -11.59
N LEU A 126 -13.78 -8.03 -10.96
CA LEU A 126 -14.76 -8.96 -10.40
C LEU A 126 -15.43 -9.85 -11.45
N ARG A 127 -15.56 -9.39 -12.70
CA ARG A 127 -16.08 -10.18 -13.82
C ARG A 127 -15.03 -11.07 -14.48
N GLY A 128 -13.77 -11.04 -14.02
CA GLY A 128 -12.67 -11.79 -14.63
C GLY A 128 -12.30 -11.30 -16.04
N ARG A 129 -12.51 -10.01 -16.33
CA ARG A 129 -12.27 -9.40 -17.65
C ARG A 129 -11.13 -8.37 -17.66
N ALA A 130 -10.23 -8.45 -16.68
CA ALA A 130 -9.08 -7.54 -16.62
C ALA A 130 -8.17 -7.72 -17.85
N PRO A 131 -7.74 -6.64 -18.52
CA PRO A 131 -6.85 -6.75 -19.68
C PRO A 131 -5.41 -7.05 -19.24
N THR A 132 -4.63 -7.69 -20.11
CA THR A 132 -3.24 -8.11 -19.81
C THR A 132 -2.36 -6.96 -19.30
N VAL A 133 -2.51 -5.76 -19.87
CA VAL A 133 -1.75 -4.57 -19.45
C VAL A 133 -1.96 -4.22 -17.97
N SER A 134 -3.14 -4.51 -17.41
CA SER A 134 -3.45 -4.27 -16.00
C SER A 134 -2.80 -5.31 -15.08
N TYR A 135 -2.55 -6.53 -15.56
CA TYR A 135 -1.77 -7.53 -14.82
C TYR A 135 -0.32 -7.09 -14.67
N ASP A 136 0.30 -6.58 -15.73
CA ASP A 136 1.68 -6.10 -15.70
C ASP A 136 1.81 -4.87 -14.80
N TYR A 137 0.85 -3.94 -14.87
CA TYR A 137 0.73 -2.83 -13.94
C TYR A 137 0.65 -3.32 -12.48
N ALA A 138 -0.28 -4.22 -12.17
CA ALA A 138 -0.51 -4.70 -10.82
C ALA A 138 0.68 -5.48 -10.26
N ARG A 139 1.40 -6.21 -11.11
CA ARG A 139 2.65 -6.89 -10.74
C ARG A 139 3.73 -5.89 -10.33
N ARG A 140 3.90 -4.80 -11.08
CA ARG A 140 4.88 -3.75 -10.71
C ARG A 140 4.55 -3.14 -9.35
N VAL A 141 3.27 -2.83 -9.11
CA VAL A 141 2.81 -2.29 -7.82
C VAL A 141 3.07 -3.29 -6.69
N ALA A 142 2.68 -4.56 -6.85
CA ALA A 142 2.87 -5.58 -5.84
C ALA A 142 4.36 -5.80 -5.49
N ASN A 143 5.24 -5.83 -6.49
CA ASN A 143 6.68 -5.96 -6.26
C ASN A 143 7.25 -4.78 -5.46
N LEU A 144 6.78 -3.55 -5.73
CA LEU A 144 7.19 -2.37 -4.96
C LEU A 144 6.68 -2.42 -3.51
N VAL A 145 5.48 -2.94 -3.28
CA VAL A 145 4.95 -3.13 -1.93
C VAL A 145 5.82 -4.08 -1.13
N GLU A 146 6.23 -5.22 -1.71
CA GLU A 146 7.13 -6.15 -1.02
C GLU A 146 8.49 -5.49 -0.72
N LEU A 147 9.05 -4.71 -1.66
CA LEU A 147 10.28 -3.96 -1.41
C LEU A 147 10.14 -2.97 -0.25
N TYR A 148 9.02 -2.27 -0.14
CA TYR A 148 8.77 -1.34 0.97
C TYR A 148 8.62 -2.06 2.31
N ARG A 149 7.99 -3.24 2.33
CA ARG A 149 7.88 -4.09 3.52
C ARG A 149 9.24 -4.62 3.96
N GLU A 150 10.06 -5.10 3.03
CA GLU A 150 11.43 -5.54 3.34
C GLU A 150 12.25 -4.39 3.93
N SER A 151 12.14 -3.21 3.33
CA SER A 151 12.83 -2.00 3.77
C SER A 151 12.35 -1.48 5.13
N SER A 152 11.07 -1.70 5.50
CA SER A 152 10.53 -1.30 6.80
C SER A 152 10.89 -2.27 7.93
N VAL A 153 11.25 -3.52 7.60
CA VAL A 153 11.71 -4.54 8.56
C VAL A 153 13.22 -4.43 8.86
N GLN A 154 14.04 -4.06 7.87
CA GLN A 154 15.50 -3.91 8.02
C GLN A 154 16.00 -2.92 9.10
N PRO A 155 15.32 -1.80 9.44
CA PRO A 155 15.80 -0.88 10.49
C PRO A 155 15.67 -1.44 11.92
N ILE A 156 15.03 -2.62 12.11
CA ILE A 156 14.89 -3.26 13.42
C ILE A 156 16.08 -4.21 13.69
N VAL A 157 16.60 -4.90 12.67
CA VAL A 157 17.73 -5.84 12.83
C VAL A 157 19.08 -5.11 12.97
N ALA A 158 19.23 -3.93 12.38
CA ALA A 158 20.46 -3.16 12.42
C ALA A 158 20.74 -2.46 13.77
N LYS A 159 19.78 -2.42 14.71
CA LYS A 159 19.99 -1.83 16.04
C LYS A 159 20.75 -2.73 17.01
N ASP A 160 20.77 -4.04 16.76
CA ASP A 160 21.43 -5.03 17.64
C ASP A 160 22.83 -5.45 17.16
N LEU A 161 23.27 -4.92 16.01
CA LEU A 161 24.63 -5.07 15.49
C LEU A 161 25.32 -3.70 15.52
N VAL A 162 25.72 -3.26 16.71
CA VAL A 162 26.71 -2.20 16.86
C VAL A 162 28.08 -2.85 17.10
N PRO A 163 28.94 -3.01 16.08
CA PRO A 163 30.37 -3.07 16.33
C PRO A 163 30.82 -1.68 16.75
N SER A 164 31.33 -1.58 17.96
CA SER A 164 31.91 -0.38 18.56
C SER A 164 33.19 0.06 17.84
N THR A 165 33.11 0.68 16.65
CA THR A 165 34.17 1.52 16.05
C THR A 165 33.60 2.36 14.90
N PRO A 166 33.83 3.69 14.81
CA PRO A 166 33.41 4.47 13.65
C PRO A 166 34.36 4.23 12.48
N GLN A 167 34.00 3.33 11.56
CA GLN A 167 34.70 3.19 10.29
C GLN A 167 34.16 4.23 9.30
N ARG A 168 34.86 5.36 9.16
CA ARG A 168 34.63 6.32 8.08
C ARG A 168 34.94 5.63 6.74
N VAL A 169 33.91 5.37 5.94
CA VAL A 169 34.07 4.95 4.55
C VAL A 169 34.16 6.21 3.69
N TYR A 170 35.33 6.48 3.14
CA TYR A 170 35.50 7.45 2.07
C TYR A 170 34.99 6.80 0.77
N LEU A 171 34.07 7.48 0.06
CA LEU A 171 33.70 7.11 -1.31
C LEU A 171 34.83 7.60 -2.23
N GLU A 172 35.67 6.69 -2.71
CA GLU A 172 36.52 6.96 -3.86
C GLU A 172 35.65 7.00 -5.12
N GLU A 173 35.56 8.17 -5.76
CA GLU A 173 35.09 8.33 -7.13
C GLU A 173 36.04 7.56 -8.05
N ASN A 174 35.63 6.37 -8.49
CA ASN A 174 36.29 5.67 -9.58
C ASN A 174 35.40 5.75 -10.83
N THR A 175 35.75 6.70 -11.70
CA THR A 175 35.19 6.89 -13.03
C THR A 175 35.57 5.73 -13.95
N GLU A 176 34.78 4.67 -13.93
CA GLU A 176 34.80 3.61 -14.93
C GLU A 176 33.35 3.39 -15.41
N SER A 177 33.17 3.56 -16.72
CA SER A 177 31.90 3.57 -17.44
C SER A 177 30.85 2.56 -16.94
N LEU A 178 29.66 3.07 -16.56
CA LEU A 178 28.43 2.27 -16.46
C LEU A 178 28.03 1.76 -17.84
N ARG A 179 28.67 0.68 -18.30
CA ARG A 179 28.15 -0.14 -19.39
C ARG A 179 26.91 -0.87 -18.87
N PHE A 180 25.73 -0.39 -19.24
CA PHE A 180 24.49 -1.15 -19.12
C PHE A 180 24.62 -2.42 -19.97
N ARG A 181 24.92 -3.56 -19.33
CA ARG A 181 24.79 -4.87 -19.97
C ARG A 181 23.30 -5.22 -19.95
N VAL A 182 22.62 -5.04 -21.09
CA VAL A 182 21.32 -5.64 -21.33
C VAL A 182 21.51 -7.15 -21.19
N LEU A 183 21.00 -7.72 -20.10
CA LEU A 183 20.86 -9.17 -19.97
C LEU A 183 19.94 -9.61 -21.11
N ALA A 184 20.42 -10.55 -21.93
CA ALA A 184 19.72 -11.10 -23.09
C ALA A 184 18.26 -11.48 -22.77
N PRO A 185 17.35 -11.44 -23.76
CA PRO A 185 15.97 -11.84 -23.54
C PRO A 185 15.91 -13.28 -23.02
N GLY A 186 15.31 -13.46 -21.84
CA GLY A 186 15.03 -14.77 -21.25
C GLY A 186 14.15 -15.65 -22.16
N PRO A 187 14.10 -16.97 -21.90
CA PRO A 187 13.53 -17.92 -22.83
C PRO A 187 12.04 -17.65 -23.08
N ARG A 188 11.68 -17.54 -24.37
CA ARG A 188 10.29 -17.60 -24.84
C ARG A 188 9.73 -18.98 -24.53
N PHE A 189 8.66 -19.04 -23.74
CA PHE A 189 7.85 -20.26 -23.64
C PHE A 189 7.20 -20.53 -25.00
N VAL A 190 7.55 -21.64 -25.63
CA VAL A 190 6.86 -22.18 -26.81
C VAL A 190 5.68 -22.98 -26.29
N LEU A 191 4.46 -22.61 -26.69
CA LEU A 191 3.27 -23.44 -26.49
C LEU A 191 3.39 -24.64 -27.44
N ALA A 192 3.58 -25.84 -26.89
CA ALA A 192 3.40 -27.07 -27.63
C ALA A 192 1.91 -27.26 -27.93
N THR A 193 1.51 -27.07 -29.18
CA THR A 193 0.22 -27.53 -29.69
C THR A 193 0.27 -29.05 -29.87
N ARG A 194 -0.74 -29.75 -29.32
CA ARG A 194 -1.08 -31.11 -29.74
C ARG A 194 -1.92 -31.07 -31.00
#